data_AF-A0A517Q9Z9-F1
#
_entry.id   AF-A0A517Q9Z9-F1
#
_cell.length_a   1.000
_cell.length_b   1.000
_cell.length_c   1.000
_cell.angle_alpha   90.00
_cell.angle_beta   90.00
_cell.angle_gamma   90.00
#
_symmetry.space_group_name_H-M   'P 1'
#
loop_
_entity.id
_entity.type
_entity.pdbx_description
1 polymer ?
#
loop_
_entity_poly.entity_id
_entity_poly.type
_entity_poly.pdbx_seq_one_letter_code
_entity_poly.pdbx_strand_id
1 'polypeptide(L)'
;MQLTQHRNLRLPHVQQRSGAVSVEMAIVAPFFFLLIFGLVEFTRMGMVKQALTDSARAGCRKAVLVGTITTSDAEAVIRNHLQTTIASANDASLCRISFDPAQLEGLESGTTITATVEVNYADVSWIVPTFLNKTVLRGQSTMKRE
;
A
#
# COMPACT_ATOMS: atom_id res chain seq x y z
N MET A 1 -24.39 68.91 48.87
CA MET A 1 -23.61 68.89 47.62
C MET A 1 -22.45 67.91 47.81
N GLN A 2 -22.68 66.62 47.54
CA GLN A 2 -21.67 65.56 47.71
C GLN A 2 -21.20 65.10 46.32
N LEU A 3 -19.89 65.18 46.10
CA LEU A 3 -19.23 64.81 44.84
C LEU A 3 -19.13 63.28 44.75
N THR A 4 -19.84 62.70 43.78
CA THR A 4 -19.77 61.28 43.44
C THR A 4 -18.42 60.99 42.77
N GLN A 5 -17.51 60.30 43.47
CA GLN A 5 -16.26 59.83 42.87
C GLN A 5 -16.54 58.66 41.91
N HIS A 6 -16.24 58.87 40.62
CA HIS A 6 -16.24 57.80 39.61
C HIS A 6 -14.96 56.96 39.74
N ARG A 7 -15.11 55.72 40.22
CA ARG A 7 -14.04 54.73 40.27
C ARG A 7 -13.82 54.14 38.87
N ASN A 8 -12.72 54.51 38.22
CA ASN A 8 -12.30 53.91 36.95
C ASN A 8 -11.83 52.47 37.17
N LEU A 9 -12.72 51.50 36.94
CA LEU A 9 -12.35 50.09 36.87
C LEU A 9 -11.61 49.84 35.55
N ARG A 10 -10.29 49.71 35.60
CA ARG A 10 -9.50 49.19 34.48
C ARG A 10 -9.79 47.70 34.35
N LEU A 11 -10.47 47.31 33.26
CA LEU A 11 -10.66 45.89 32.93
C LEU A 11 -9.28 45.23 32.70
N PRO A 12 -9.02 44.05 33.27
CA PRO A 12 -7.79 43.32 33.01
C PRO A 12 -7.73 42.98 31.52
N HIS A 13 -6.63 43.38 30.88
CA HIS A 13 -6.34 43.04 29.49
C HIS A 13 -6.05 41.54 29.43
N VAL A 14 -7.04 40.75 29.01
CA VAL A 14 -6.88 39.31 28.77
C VAL A 14 -5.96 39.17 27.56
N GLN A 15 -4.68 38.91 27.82
CA GLN A 15 -3.73 38.60 26.76
C GLN A 15 -4.20 37.33 26.04
N GLN A 16 -4.67 37.48 24.81
CA GLN A 16 -5.10 36.37 23.98
C GLN A 16 -3.90 35.49 23.63
N ARG A 17 -3.71 34.40 24.37
CA ARG A 17 -2.69 33.37 24.10
C ARG A 17 -2.98 32.53 22.85
N SER A 18 -4.12 32.75 22.19
CA SER A 18 -4.55 32.00 21.00
C SER A 18 -3.54 32.11 19.84
N GLY A 19 -2.92 33.27 19.65
CA GLY A 19 -1.91 33.46 18.60
C GLY A 19 -0.66 32.59 18.80
N ALA A 20 -0.18 32.47 20.04
CA ALA A 20 0.99 31.63 20.36
C ALA A 20 0.70 30.14 20.12
N VAL A 21 -0.48 29.67 20.53
CA VAL A 21 -0.93 28.28 20.31
C VAL A 21 -1.03 27.94 18.81
N SER A 22 -1.52 28.87 17.98
CA SER A 22 -1.56 28.68 16.53
C SER A 22 -0.17 28.54 15.92
N VAL A 23 0.81 29.31 16.40
CA VAL A 23 2.21 29.24 15.92
C VAL A 23 2.89 27.94 16.37
N GLU A 24 2.68 27.51 17.62
CA GLU A 24 3.19 26.23 18.11
C GLU A 24 2.65 25.06 17.28
N MET A 25 1.35 25.05 16.98
CA MET A 25 0.75 24.01 16.13
C MET A 25 1.28 24.06 14.69
N ALA A 26 1.52 25.25 14.13
CA ALA A 26 2.07 25.38 12.79
C ALA A 26 3.48 24.77 12.66
N ILE A 27 4.26 24.76 13.75
CA ILE A 27 5.60 24.15 13.78
C ILE A 27 5.51 22.63 13.96
N VAL A 28 4.59 22.13 14.78
CA VAL A 28 4.46 20.69 15.08
C VAL A 28 3.70 19.93 13.99
N ALA A 29 2.69 20.55 13.38
CA ALA A 29 1.81 19.92 12.41
C ALA A 29 2.54 19.25 11.23
N PRO A 30 3.55 19.86 10.59
CA PRO A 30 4.27 19.22 9.48
C PRO A 30 4.93 17.90 9.87
N PHE A 31 5.54 17.80 11.05
CA PHE A 31 6.15 16.57 11.55
C PHE A 31 5.11 15.52 11.91
N PHE A 32 4.01 15.95 12.54
CA PHE A 32 2.90 15.07 12.87
C PHE A 32 2.29 14.43 11.62
N PHE A 33 2.03 15.21 10.57
CA PHE A 33 1.52 14.69 9.31
C PHE A 33 2.53 13.83 8.56
N LEU A 34 3.82 14.14 8.61
CA LEU A 34 4.87 13.28 8.06
C LEU A 34 4.81 11.88 8.66
N LEU A 35 4.67 11.77 10.00
CA LEU A 35 4.54 10.48 10.68
C LEU A 35 3.26 9.73 10.28
N ILE A 36 2.13 10.44 10.18
CA ILE A 36 0.86 9.84 9.73
C ILE A 36 0.99 9.31 8.30
N PHE A 37 1.52 10.10 7.37
CA PHE A 37 1.70 9.68 5.98
C PHE A 37 2.68 8.52 5.86
N GLY A 38 3.76 8.52 6.64
CA GLY A 38 4.66 7.37 6.74
C GLY A 38 3.92 6.10 7.17
N LEU A 39 3.11 6.18 8.22
CA LEU A 39 2.33 5.04 8.71
C LEU A 39 1.34 4.50 7.66
N VAL A 40 0.65 5.39 6.95
CA VAL A 40 -0.29 5.01 5.88
C VAL A 40 0.44 4.28 4.75
N GLU A 41 1.59 4.80 4.31
CA GLU A 41 2.40 4.17 3.25
C GLU A 41 2.96 2.80 3.69
N PHE A 42 3.48 2.67 4.92
CA PHE A 42 3.94 1.37 5.41
C PHE A 42 2.82 0.34 5.53
N THR A 43 1.63 0.77 5.94
CA THR A 43 0.45 -0.11 6.02
C THR A 43 0.03 -0.59 4.64
N ARG A 44 0.00 0.33 3.66
CA ARG A 44 -0.30 0.02 2.25
C ARG A 44 0.73 -0.95 1.67
N MET A 45 2.02 -0.74 1.93
CA MET A 45 3.09 -1.66 1.52
C MET A 45 2.87 -3.08 2.03
N GLY A 46 2.52 -3.24 3.31
CA GLY A 46 2.21 -4.54 3.90
C GLY A 46 1.04 -5.22 3.22
N MET A 47 -0.06 -4.49 2.99
CA MET A 47 -1.24 -4.99 2.28
C MET A 47 -0.91 -5.45 0.87
N VAL A 48 -0.17 -4.64 0.09
CA VAL A 48 0.24 -5.00 -1.28
C VAL A 48 1.13 -6.24 -1.26
N LYS A 49 2.11 -6.31 -0.37
CA LYS A 49 3.00 -7.48 -0.25
C LYS A 49 2.23 -8.78 0.03
N GLN A 50 1.22 -8.72 0.90
CA GLN A 50 0.36 -9.85 1.18
C GLN A 50 -0.48 -10.23 -0.06
N ALA A 51 -1.12 -9.24 -0.70
CA ALA A 51 -1.90 -9.44 -1.92
C ALA A 51 -1.10 -10.10 -3.05
N LEU A 52 0.15 -9.68 -3.28
CA LEU A 52 1.04 -10.28 -4.27
C LEU A 52 1.34 -11.75 -3.94
N THR A 53 1.57 -12.07 -2.66
CA THR A 53 1.90 -13.42 -2.21
C THR A 53 0.69 -14.36 -2.33
N ASP A 54 -0.49 -13.89 -1.91
CA ASP A 54 -1.73 -14.65 -2.01
C ASP A 54 -2.14 -14.87 -3.48
N SER A 55 -1.99 -13.85 -4.32
CA SER A 55 -2.23 -13.96 -5.77
C SER A 55 -1.27 -14.96 -6.42
N ALA A 56 0.04 -14.87 -6.10
CA ALA A 56 1.03 -15.84 -6.59
C ALA A 56 0.66 -17.27 -6.20
N ARG A 57 0.18 -17.47 -4.96
CA ARG A 57 -0.28 -18.78 -4.48
C ARG A 57 -1.52 -19.28 -5.22
N ALA A 58 -2.50 -18.42 -5.49
CA ALA A 58 -3.68 -18.77 -6.26
C ALA A 58 -3.33 -19.15 -7.72
N GLY A 59 -2.47 -18.37 -8.37
CA GLY A 59 -1.97 -18.68 -9.72
C GLY A 59 -1.16 -19.96 -9.77
N CYS A 60 -0.28 -20.17 -8.80
CA CYS A 60 0.54 -21.37 -8.69
C CYS A 60 -0.33 -22.63 -8.53
N ARG A 61 -1.39 -22.57 -7.70
CA ARG A 61 -2.39 -23.65 -7.61
C ARG A 61 -3.04 -23.96 -8.95
N LYS A 62 -3.38 -22.94 -9.74
CA LYS A 62 -3.93 -23.16 -11.09
C LYS A 62 -2.88 -23.77 -12.03
N ALA A 63 -1.63 -23.34 -11.94
CA ALA A 63 -0.54 -23.77 -12.83
C ALA A 63 -0.13 -25.24 -12.63
N VAL A 64 -0.28 -25.80 -11.42
CA VAL A 64 0.08 -27.20 -11.14
C VAL A 64 -0.94 -28.23 -11.62
N LEU A 65 -2.13 -27.82 -12.03
CA LEU A 65 -3.12 -28.75 -12.58
C LEU A 65 -2.64 -29.28 -13.94
N VAL A 66 -2.73 -30.60 -14.14
CA VAL A 66 -2.42 -31.26 -15.42
C VAL A 66 -3.21 -30.65 -16.58
N GLY A 67 -4.46 -30.24 -16.33
CA GLY A 67 -5.32 -29.60 -17.32
C GLY A 67 -4.96 -28.15 -17.65
N THR A 68 -4.05 -27.51 -16.91
CA THR A 68 -3.55 -26.16 -17.24
C THR A 68 -2.33 -26.31 -18.15
N ILE A 69 -2.53 -25.96 -19.42
CA ILE A 69 -1.52 -26.09 -20.48
C ILE A 69 -0.86 -24.73 -20.75
N THR A 70 -1.62 -23.64 -20.68
CA THR A 70 -1.15 -22.29 -20.95
C THR A 70 -0.89 -21.51 -19.66
N THR A 71 0.13 -20.65 -19.67
CA THR A 71 0.40 -19.71 -18.57
C THR A 71 -0.68 -18.64 -18.44
N SER A 72 -1.39 -18.33 -19.53
CA SER A 72 -2.48 -17.33 -19.54
C SER A 72 -3.60 -17.68 -18.57
N ASP A 73 -3.93 -18.97 -18.41
CA ASP A 73 -5.00 -19.41 -17.52
C ASP A 73 -4.63 -19.20 -16.05
N ALA A 74 -3.38 -19.49 -15.69
CA ALA A 74 -2.86 -19.22 -14.35
C ALA A 74 -2.67 -17.72 -14.11
N GLU A 75 -2.22 -16.97 -15.11
CA GLU A 75 -2.09 -15.50 -15.04
C GLU A 75 -3.46 -14.84 -14.83
N ALA A 76 -4.51 -15.28 -15.52
CA ALA A 76 -5.86 -14.75 -15.34
C ALA A 76 -6.36 -14.88 -13.89
N VAL A 77 -6.04 -15.99 -13.21
CA VAL A 77 -6.34 -16.18 -11.78
C VAL A 77 -5.59 -15.18 -10.92
N ILE A 78 -4.30 -14.94 -11.21
CA ILE A 78 -3.49 -13.94 -10.50
C ILE A 78 -4.08 -12.55 -10.69
N ARG A 79 -4.40 -12.17 -11.94
CA ARG A 79 -4.96 -10.86 -12.28
C ARG A 79 -6.30 -10.63 -11.57
N ASN A 80 -7.19 -11.61 -11.58
CA ASN A 80 -8.48 -11.52 -10.89
C ASN A 80 -8.29 -11.36 -9.37
N HIS A 81 -7.36 -12.12 -8.76
CA HIS A 81 -7.06 -11.99 -7.33
C HIS A 81 -6.46 -10.61 -6.98
N LEU A 82 -5.58 -10.07 -7.82
CA LEU A 82 -5.03 -8.72 -7.63
C LEU A 82 -6.11 -7.65 -7.75
N GLN A 83 -7.02 -7.77 -8.72
CA GLN A 83 -8.13 -6.83 -8.92
C GLN A 83 -9.09 -6.78 -7.73
N THR A 84 -9.30 -7.89 -7.03
CA THR A 84 -10.18 -7.94 -5.86
C THR A 84 -9.49 -7.48 -4.58
N THR A 85 -8.16 -7.61 -4.49
CA THR A 85 -7.40 -7.36 -3.26
C THR A 85 -6.73 -5.98 -3.23
N ILE A 86 -6.37 -5.44 -4.40
CA ILE A 86 -5.75 -4.12 -4.52
C ILE A 86 -6.82 -3.17 -5.08
N ALA A 87 -7.27 -2.24 -4.22
CA ALA A 87 -8.47 -1.40 -4.40
C ALA A 87 -8.56 -0.52 -5.68
N SER A 88 -7.56 -0.55 -6.57
CA SER A 88 -7.59 0.13 -7.86
C SER A 88 -7.30 -0.89 -8.95
N ALA A 89 -8.27 -1.11 -9.84
CA ALA A 89 -8.14 -2.04 -10.97
C ALA A 89 -6.95 -1.69 -11.89
N ASN A 90 -6.50 -0.42 -11.86
CA ASN A 90 -5.32 0.04 -12.59
C ASN A 90 -4.01 -0.45 -11.96
N ASP A 91 -3.98 -0.76 -10.66
CA ASP A 91 -2.77 -1.21 -9.96
C ASP A 91 -2.45 -2.67 -10.32
N ALA A 92 -3.49 -3.47 -10.59
CA ALA A 92 -3.35 -4.87 -10.94
C ALA A 92 -2.70 -5.07 -12.32
N SER A 93 -2.86 -4.13 -13.26
CA SER A 93 -2.22 -4.21 -14.59
C SER A 93 -0.73 -3.83 -14.53
N LEU A 94 -0.32 -3.03 -13.54
CA LEU A 94 1.08 -2.63 -13.31
C LEU A 94 1.92 -3.76 -12.70
N CYS A 95 1.27 -4.80 -12.17
CA CYS A 95 1.96 -5.98 -11.66
C CYS A 95 2.56 -6.81 -12.80
N ARG A 96 3.85 -7.12 -12.70
CA ARG A 96 4.57 -8.05 -13.57
C ARG A 96 4.39 -9.46 -13.04
N ILE A 97 3.98 -10.38 -13.90
CA ILE A 97 3.74 -11.79 -13.55
C ILE A 97 4.72 -12.63 -14.34
N SER A 98 5.34 -13.60 -13.68
CA SER A 98 6.26 -14.54 -14.32
C SER A 98 6.11 -15.92 -13.69
N PHE A 99 6.38 -16.94 -14.51
CA PHE A 99 6.39 -18.34 -14.10
C PHE A 99 7.76 -18.94 -14.40
N ASP A 100 8.19 -19.85 -13.53
CA ASP A 100 9.35 -20.71 -13.74
C ASP A 100 8.93 -22.16 -13.44
N PRO A 101 8.92 -23.07 -14.44
CA PRO A 101 9.25 -22.85 -15.84
C PRO A 101 8.26 -21.91 -16.56
N ALA A 102 8.76 -21.17 -17.55
CA ALA A 102 8.00 -20.15 -18.27
C ALA A 102 6.87 -20.70 -19.17
N GLN A 103 6.92 -22.00 -19.51
CA GLN A 103 5.89 -22.69 -20.27
C GLN A 103 5.38 -23.87 -19.43
N LEU A 104 4.06 -24.01 -19.35
CA LEU A 104 3.40 -25.05 -18.57
C LEU A 104 3.01 -26.28 -19.39
N GLU A 105 3.07 -26.16 -20.72
CA GLU A 105 2.75 -27.22 -21.66
C GLU A 105 3.79 -28.34 -21.60
N GLY A 106 3.31 -29.59 -21.60
CA GLY A 106 4.17 -30.78 -21.66
C GLY A 106 5.00 -31.05 -20.40
N LEU A 107 4.78 -30.31 -19.30
CA LEU A 107 5.48 -30.56 -18.04
C LEU A 107 5.05 -31.90 -17.43
N GLU A 108 6.05 -32.67 -16.99
CA GLU A 108 5.83 -33.92 -16.28
C GLU A 108 5.25 -33.67 -14.88
N SER A 109 4.46 -34.64 -14.39
CA SER A 109 4.01 -34.66 -13.00
C SER A 109 5.23 -34.65 -12.06
N GLY A 110 5.12 -33.89 -10.97
CA GLY A 110 6.22 -33.68 -10.02
C GLY A 110 7.14 -32.50 -10.34
N THR A 111 7.01 -31.87 -11.53
CA THR A 111 7.80 -30.68 -11.87
C THR A 111 7.45 -29.52 -10.94
N THR A 112 8.48 -28.85 -10.41
CA THR A 112 8.29 -27.66 -9.57
C THR A 112 7.94 -26.46 -10.43
N ILE A 113 6.85 -25.78 -10.08
CA ILE A 113 6.39 -24.54 -10.71
C ILE A 113 6.40 -23.42 -9.66
N THR A 114 7.04 -22.33 -10.01
CA THR A 114 7.12 -21.10 -9.24
C THR A 114 6.38 -19.99 -9.96
N ALA A 115 5.40 -19.38 -9.29
CA ALA A 115 4.75 -18.15 -9.73
C ALA A 115 5.34 -16.96 -8.97
N THR A 116 5.76 -15.92 -9.69
CA THR A 116 6.28 -14.68 -9.13
C THR A 116 5.44 -13.50 -9.61
N VAL A 117 5.05 -12.63 -8.70
CA VAL A 117 4.28 -11.40 -8.96
C VAL A 117 5.03 -10.22 -8.37
N GLU A 118 5.32 -9.21 -9.18
CA GLU A 118 6.09 -8.04 -8.78
C GLU A 118 5.39 -6.74 -9.13
N VAL A 119 5.64 -5.68 -8.37
CA VAL A 119 5.23 -4.33 -8.72
C VAL A 119 6.26 -3.34 -8.18
N ASN A 120 6.52 -2.27 -8.92
CA ASN A 120 7.30 -1.17 -8.35
C ASN A 120 6.38 -0.42 -7.40
N TYR A 121 6.81 -0.18 -6.17
CA TYR A 121 5.94 0.45 -5.18
C TYR A 121 5.54 1.88 -5.57
N ALA A 122 6.40 2.56 -6.34
CA ALA A 122 6.13 3.83 -7.00
C ALA A 122 4.77 3.88 -7.73
N ASP A 123 4.42 2.76 -8.38
CA ASP A 123 3.26 2.65 -9.26
C ASP A 123 1.95 2.47 -8.47
N VAL A 124 2.03 2.13 -7.18
CA VAL A 124 0.89 1.77 -6.32
C VAL A 124 0.84 2.54 -4.99
N SER A 125 1.68 3.57 -4.86
CA SER A 125 1.75 4.49 -3.72
C SER A 125 0.61 5.51 -3.77
N TRP A 126 0.14 5.95 -2.60
CA TRP A 126 -1.01 6.85 -2.50
C TRP A 126 -0.61 8.30 -2.18
N ILE A 127 0.56 8.53 -1.60
CA ILE A 127 0.95 9.83 -1.04
C ILE A 127 2.35 10.26 -1.49
N VAL A 128 2.54 11.58 -1.62
CA VAL A 128 3.78 12.26 -2.01
C VAL A 128 4.62 12.65 -0.79
N PRO A 129 5.15 11.68 -0.04
CA PRO A 129 6.61 11.56 -0.12
C PRO A 129 7.03 10.19 -0.63
N THR A 130 7.94 10.21 -1.61
CA THR A 130 8.40 9.04 -2.36
C THR A 130 9.42 8.20 -1.57
N PHE A 131 9.12 7.89 -0.30
CA PHE A 131 10.01 7.15 0.61
C PHE A 131 10.41 5.78 0.06
N LEU A 132 9.53 5.14 -0.71
CA LEU A 132 9.68 3.76 -1.19
C LEU A 132 9.82 3.67 -2.72
N ASN A 133 10.11 4.77 -3.41
CA ASN A 133 10.07 4.87 -4.89
C ASN A 133 11.01 3.89 -5.63
N LYS A 134 12.06 3.40 -4.95
CA LYS A 134 13.04 2.46 -5.52
C LYS A 134 12.79 1.01 -5.09
N THR A 135 11.68 0.74 -4.40
CA THR A 135 11.38 -0.58 -3.85
C THR A 135 10.51 -1.37 -4.82
N VAL A 136 10.95 -2.56 -5.16
CA VAL A 136 10.12 -3.56 -5.86
C VAL A 136 9.54 -4.49 -4.81
N LEU A 137 8.21 -4.56 -4.75
CA LEU A 137 7.53 -5.57 -3.94
C LEU A 137 7.35 -6.83 -4.78
N ARG A 138 7.67 -7.98 -4.19
CA ARG A 138 7.60 -9.29 -4.84
C ARG A 138 6.82 -10.28 -4.00
N GLY A 139 5.78 -10.92 -4.52
CA GLY A 139 5.16 -12.12 -3.96
C GLY A 139 5.56 -13.35 -4.77
N GLN A 140 5.76 -14.48 -4.11
CA GLN A 140 6.13 -15.73 -4.80
C GLN A 140 5.51 -16.94 -4.11
N SER A 141 5.12 -17.92 -4.91
CA SER A 141 4.70 -19.24 -4.44
C SER A 141 5.30 -20.32 -5.33
N THR A 142 5.64 -21.46 -4.74
CA THR A 142 6.21 -22.60 -5.45
C THR A 142 5.45 -23.87 -5.06
N MET A 143 5.04 -24.66 -6.05
CA MET A 143 4.28 -25.91 -5.87
C MET A 143 4.75 -26.96 -6.89
N LYS A 144 4.45 -28.22 -6.66
CA LYS A 144 4.75 -29.30 -7.63
C LYS A 144 3.52 -29.63 -8.46
N ARG A 145 3.73 -29.87 -9.75
CA ARG A 145 2.70 -30.32 -10.69
C ARG A 145 2.16 -31.69 -10.26
N GLU A 146 0.84 -31.83 -10.32
CA GLU A 146 0.14 -33.10 -10.05
C GLU A 146 0.29 -34.08 -11.22
#